data_AF-A0A1H3HTK9-F1
#
_entry.id   AF-A0A1H3HTK9-F1
#
_cell.length_a   1.000
_cell.length_b   1.000
_cell.length_c   1.000
_cell.angle_alpha   90.00
_cell.angle_beta   90.00
_cell.angle_gamma   90.00
#
_symmetry.space_group_name_H-M   'P 1'
#
loop_
_entity.id
_entity.type
_entity.pdbx_description
1 polymer ?
#
loop_
_entity_poly.entity_id
_entity_poly.type
_entity_poly.pdbx_seq_one_letter_code
_entity_poly.pdbx_strand_id
1 'polypeptide(L)'
;MKAGTGPDVIVLLNGDELPAQVVRIIPDVVRYLPPPAVDNSPADTLQLAAAKVLLIRYSDGTQKLLRPAEDSASAVPALAGLSRGQRYERGRQDARLYYQPAKGVFWGTFASTAAAGPAGLIVGTAVAATGPPRQSLKTSNPALLTDPTYYAGYQRQAHNRKVGVAAAGLVAGSVMFAVVAIVVATIALR
;
A
#
# COMPACT_ATOMS: atom_id res chain seq x y z
N MET A 1 -15.57 -32.14 30.51
CA MET A 1 -14.68 -31.69 29.42
C MET A 1 -13.75 -32.86 29.10
N LYS A 2 -13.83 -33.42 27.89
CA LYS A 2 -13.13 -34.65 27.51
C LYS A 2 -11.76 -34.25 26.96
N ALA A 3 -10.70 -34.50 27.73
CA ALA A 3 -9.33 -34.33 27.25
C ALA A 3 -9.09 -35.33 26.10
N GLY A 4 -8.80 -34.82 24.91
CA GLY A 4 -8.39 -35.66 23.80
C GLY A 4 -7.05 -36.32 24.12
N THR A 5 -7.01 -37.64 24.06
CA THR A 5 -5.87 -38.46 24.50
C THR A 5 -4.82 -38.67 23.39
N GLY A 6 -4.75 -37.75 22.40
CA GLY A 6 -3.89 -37.88 21.22
C GLY A 6 -2.93 -36.70 21.03
N PRO A 7 -1.87 -36.86 20.22
CA PRO A 7 -0.96 -35.76 19.88
C PRO A 7 -1.66 -34.71 19.01
N ASP A 8 -1.25 -33.44 19.11
CA ASP A 8 -1.71 -32.42 18.17
C ASP A 8 -1.12 -32.73 16.77
N VAL A 9 -1.77 -32.19 15.73
CA VAL A 9 -1.31 -32.35 14.34
C VAL A 9 -1.07 -30.98 13.74
N ILE A 10 0.18 -30.74 13.34
CA ILE A 10 0.60 -29.55 12.60
C ILE A 10 0.51 -29.90 11.12
N VAL A 11 -0.45 -29.31 10.41
CA VAL A 11 -0.57 -29.45 8.96
C VAL A 11 0.26 -28.36 8.29
N LEU A 12 1.20 -28.78 7.46
CA LEU A 12 2.08 -27.90 6.70
C LEU A 12 1.40 -27.41 5.41
N LEU A 13 1.93 -26.34 4.81
CA LEU A 13 1.41 -25.80 3.55
C LEU A 13 1.48 -26.77 2.36
N ASN A 14 2.41 -27.73 2.39
CA ASN A 14 2.53 -28.78 1.38
C ASN A 14 1.54 -29.94 1.60
N GLY A 15 0.73 -29.89 2.66
CA GLY A 15 -0.22 -30.95 3.02
C GLY A 15 0.37 -32.03 3.93
N ASP A 16 1.65 -31.95 4.29
CA ASP A 16 2.25 -32.90 5.23
C ASP A 16 1.68 -32.71 6.63
N GLU A 17 1.33 -33.82 7.28
CA GLU A 17 0.87 -33.84 8.67
C GLU A 17 2.03 -34.22 9.59
N LEU A 18 2.38 -33.30 10.50
CA LEU A 18 3.39 -33.53 11.52
C LEU A 18 2.72 -33.73 12.88
N PRO A 19 2.71 -34.97 13.42
CA PRO A 19 2.23 -35.21 14.78
C PRO A 19 3.22 -34.60 15.76
N ALA A 20 2.75 -33.72 16.64
CA ALA A 20 3.59 -32.99 17.59
C ALA A 20 2.75 -32.35 18.70
N GLN A 21 3.32 -32.13 19.88
CA GLN A 21 2.66 -31.33 20.91
C GLN A 21 3.06 -29.86 20.77
N VAL A 22 2.09 -28.95 20.58
CA VAL A 22 2.41 -27.53 20.41
C VAL A 22 2.68 -26.88 21.77
N VAL A 23 3.92 -26.45 21.99
CA VAL A 23 4.35 -25.81 23.25
C VAL A 23 4.02 -24.33 23.25
N ARG A 24 4.33 -23.63 22.16
CA ARG A 24 4.11 -22.18 22.06
C ARG A 24 4.00 -21.72 20.62
N ILE A 25 3.06 -20.82 20.37
CA ILE A 25 2.94 -20.11 19.08
C ILE A 25 3.40 -18.68 19.28
N ILE A 26 4.44 -18.29 18.55
CA ILE A 26 5.01 -16.93 18.46
C ILE A 26 4.74 -16.45 17.02
N PRO A 27 4.62 -15.14 16.72
CA PRO A 27 4.26 -14.66 15.37
C PRO A 27 5.04 -15.30 14.21
N ASP A 28 6.32 -15.60 14.43
CA ASP A 28 7.21 -16.09 13.36
C ASP A 28 7.52 -17.59 13.48
N VAL A 29 7.27 -18.19 14.65
CA VAL A 29 7.73 -19.53 15.01
C VAL A 29 6.69 -20.29 15.82
N VAL A 30 6.44 -21.54 15.41
CA VAL A 30 5.73 -22.55 16.19
C VAL A 30 6.78 -23.43 16.88
N ARG A 31 6.79 -23.41 18.22
CA ARG A 31 7.61 -24.31 19.02
C ARG A 31 6.79 -25.55 19.36
N TYR A 32 7.34 -26.72 19.05
CA TYR A 32 6.65 -27.98 19.22
C TYR A 32 7.60 -29.04 19.79
N LEU A 33 7.00 -30.03 20.45
CA LEU A 33 7.68 -31.21 20.92
C LEU A 33 7.37 -32.36 19.95
N PRO A 34 8.37 -32.98 19.33
CA PRO A 34 8.14 -34.17 18.52
C PRO A 34 7.68 -35.34 19.42
N PRO A 35 7.02 -36.37 18.85
CA PRO A 35 6.61 -37.53 19.61
C PRO A 35 7.85 -38.23 20.19
N PRO A 36 7.75 -38.83 21.39
CA PRO A 36 8.88 -39.51 22.02
C PRO A 36 9.40 -40.60 21.07
N ALA A 37 10.70 -40.57 20.79
CA ALA A 37 11.36 -41.67 20.09
C ALA A 37 11.26 -42.93 20.96
N VAL A 38 11.25 -44.10 20.32
CA VAL A 38 11.13 -45.43 20.96
C VAL A 38 12.16 -45.64 22.10
N ASP A 39 13.23 -44.84 22.10
CA ASP A 39 14.35 -44.92 23.05
C ASP A 39 14.22 -44.00 24.29
N ASN A 40 13.04 -43.44 24.58
CA ASN A 40 12.73 -42.66 25.81
C ASN A 40 13.71 -41.51 26.13
N SER A 41 14.42 -41.00 25.12
CA SER A 41 15.27 -39.82 25.29
C SER A 41 14.42 -38.56 25.38
N PRO A 42 14.75 -37.60 26.26
CA PRO A 42 13.99 -36.36 26.38
C PRO A 42 13.97 -35.64 25.02
N ALA A 43 12.77 -35.44 24.47
CA ALA A 43 12.60 -34.76 23.21
C ALA A 43 12.97 -33.28 23.38
N ASP A 44 13.94 -32.79 22.62
CA ASP A 44 14.24 -31.37 22.59
C ASP A 44 13.11 -30.59 21.90
N THR A 45 12.86 -29.37 22.37
CA THR A 45 11.86 -28.49 21.74
C THR A 45 12.36 -28.05 20.36
N LEU A 46 11.62 -28.40 19.32
CA LEU A 46 11.92 -28.03 17.94
C LEU A 46 11.16 -26.75 17.54
N GLN A 47 11.70 -26.06 16.54
CA GLN A 47 11.16 -24.82 16.03
C GLN A 47 10.80 -24.98 14.55
N LEU A 48 9.57 -24.60 14.20
CA LEU A 48 9.07 -24.58 12.85
C LEU A 48 8.63 -23.16 12.49
N ALA A 49 9.02 -22.67 11.31
CA ALA A 49 8.57 -21.36 10.83
C ALA A 49 7.04 -21.35 10.72
N ALA A 50 6.38 -20.37 11.34
CA ALA A 50 4.92 -20.24 11.31
C ALA A 50 4.38 -20.11 9.88
N ALA A 51 5.17 -19.52 8.98
CA ALA A 51 4.86 -19.42 7.55
C ALA A 51 4.79 -20.77 6.81
N LYS A 52 5.31 -21.86 7.38
CA LYS A 52 5.21 -23.22 6.79
C LYS A 52 3.99 -23.99 7.31
N VAL A 53 3.30 -23.48 8.32
CA VAL A 53 2.16 -24.13 8.97
C VAL A 53 0.86 -23.55 8.42
N LEU A 54 -0.03 -24.41 7.94
CA LEU A 54 -1.36 -24.04 7.46
C LEU A 54 -2.39 -24.08 8.61
N LEU A 55 -2.37 -25.17 9.37
CA LEU A 55 -3.39 -25.47 10.38
C LEU A 55 -2.76 -26.23 11.53
N ILE A 56 -3.19 -25.92 12.75
CA ILE A 56 -2.94 -26.76 13.92
C ILE A 56 -4.27 -27.37 14.32
N ARG A 57 -4.35 -28.70 14.32
CA ARG A 57 -5.47 -29.48 14.84
C ARG A 57 -5.09 -29.98 16.22
N TYR A 58 -5.73 -29.43 17.24
CA TYR A 58 -5.49 -29.80 18.63
C TYR A 58 -6.19 -31.11 18.97
N SER A 59 -5.69 -31.79 20.00
CA SER A 59 -6.26 -33.04 20.49
C SER A 59 -7.72 -32.92 20.97
N ASP A 60 -8.16 -31.72 21.35
CA ASP A 60 -9.53 -31.40 21.76
C ASP A 60 -10.51 -31.22 20.58
N GLY A 61 -10.03 -31.37 19.34
CA GLY A 61 -10.82 -31.21 18.12
C GLY A 61 -10.93 -29.76 17.64
N THR A 62 -10.37 -28.78 18.38
CA THR A 62 -10.30 -27.40 17.91
C THR A 62 -9.23 -27.26 16.83
N GLN A 63 -9.48 -26.35 15.89
CA GLN A 63 -8.60 -26.09 14.75
C GLN A 63 -8.22 -24.62 14.73
N LYS A 64 -6.93 -24.34 14.63
CA LYS A 64 -6.40 -22.98 14.47
C LYS A 64 -5.72 -22.85 13.12
N LEU A 65 -6.38 -22.13 12.23
CA LEU A 65 -5.84 -21.77 10.93
C LEU A 65 -4.76 -20.70 11.12
N LEU A 66 -3.51 -21.07 10.87
CA LEU A 66 -2.41 -20.11 10.78
C LEU A 66 -2.40 -19.63 9.34
N ARG A 67 -3.07 -18.49 9.07
CA ARG A 67 -2.82 -17.82 7.81
C ARG A 67 -1.33 -17.44 7.80
N PRO A 68 -0.58 -17.78 6.74
CA PRO A 68 0.73 -17.18 6.52
C PRO A 68 0.55 -15.69 6.73
N ALA A 69 1.40 -15.09 7.57
CA ALA A 69 1.33 -13.68 7.87
C ALA A 69 1.50 -12.87 6.58
N GLU A 70 0.40 -12.58 5.89
CA GLU A 70 0.37 -11.61 4.79
C GLU A 70 0.69 -10.20 5.28
N ASP A 71 0.83 -9.99 6.59
CA ASP A 71 1.19 -8.72 7.21
C ASP A 71 2.69 -8.54 7.50
N SER A 72 3.57 -9.48 7.11
CA SER A 72 5.04 -9.34 7.27
C SER A 72 5.79 -8.97 5.98
N ALA A 73 5.08 -8.71 4.87
CA ALA A 73 5.71 -8.19 3.67
C ALA A 73 6.14 -6.73 3.87
N SER A 74 7.41 -6.55 4.25
CA SER A 74 8.13 -5.28 4.38
C SER A 74 7.58 -4.33 5.45
N ALA A 75 7.73 -4.70 6.73
CA ALA A 75 7.70 -3.71 7.79
C ALA A 75 8.92 -2.79 7.65
N VAL A 76 8.78 -1.74 6.82
CA VAL A 76 9.64 -0.57 6.93
C VAL A 76 9.57 -0.15 8.40
N PRO A 77 10.69 -0.01 9.14
CA PRO A 77 10.65 0.23 10.58
C PRO A 77 9.74 1.40 10.99
N ALA A 78 9.64 2.42 10.13
CA ALA A 78 8.78 3.58 10.30
C ALA A 78 7.26 3.31 10.18
N LEU A 79 6.85 2.13 9.70
CA LEU A 79 5.46 1.69 9.58
C LEU A 79 5.13 0.49 10.49
N ALA A 80 6.11 -0.03 11.22
CA ALA A 80 5.93 -1.16 12.12
C ALA A 80 4.91 -0.83 13.22
N GLY A 81 3.98 -1.76 13.49
CA GLY A 81 2.92 -1.57 14.50
C GLY A 81 1.76 -0.66 14.08
N LEU A 82 1.82 -0.01 12.91
CA LEU A 82 0.70 0.78 12.40
C LEU A 82 -0.36 -0.11 11.73
N SER A 83 -1.63 0.19 12.02
CA SER A 83 -2.77 -0.39 11.30
C SER A 83 -2.79 0.05 9.84
N ARG A 84 -3.49 -0.68 8.97
CA ARG A 84 -3.63 -0.33 7.54
C ARG A 84 -4.17 1.10 7.36
N GLY A 85 -5.19 1.49 8.12
CA GLY A 85 -5.74 2.85 8.07
C GLY A 85 -4.72 3.92 8.47
N GLN A 86 -3.90 3.66 9.49
CA GLN A 86 -2.84 4.57 9.92
C GLN A 86 -1.72 4.70 8.89
N ARG A 87 -1.29 3.59 8.26
CA ARG A 87 -0.30 3.63 7.17
C ARG A 87 -0.81 4.44 5.98
N TYR A 88 -2.07 4.26 5.61
CA TYR A 88 -2.71 5.02 4.54
C TYR A 88 -2.73 6.52 4.84
N GLU A 89 -3.19 6.92 6.03
CA GLU A 89 -3.24 8.32 6.41
C GLU A 89 -1.84 8.93 6.56
N ARG A 90 -0.86 8.16 7.04
CA ARG A 90 0.54 8.58 7.06
C ARG A 90 1.07 8.85 5.65
N GLY A 91 0.77 7.98 4.68
CA GLY A 91 1.09 8.22 3.28
C GLY A 91 0.49 9.52 2.74
N ARG A 92 -0.77 9.82 3.10
CA ARG A 92 -1.41 11.09 2.73
C ARG A 92 -0.72 12.30 3.35
N GLN A 93 -0.38 12.23 4.63
CA GLN A 93 0.32 13.31 5.33
C GLN A 93 1.69 13.58 4.70
N ASP A 94 2.47 12.52 4.45
CA ASP A 94 3.79 12.64 3.82
C ASP A 94 3.68 13.21 2.40
N ALA A 95 2.67 12.81 1.62
CA ALA A 95 2.43 13.42 0.31
C ALA A 95 2.18 14.94 0.40
N ARG A 96 1.52 15.45 1.45
CA ARG A 96 1.32 16.90 1.60
C ARG A 96 2.63 17.64 1.86
N LEU A 97 3.56 17.01 2.56
CA LEU A 97 4.85 17.58 2.93
C LEU A 97 5.86 17.49 1.77
N TYR A 98 5.95 16.32 1.15
CA TYR A 98 7.06 16.02 0.23
C TYR A 98 6.67 16.02 -1.25
N TYR A 99 5.39 15.84 -1.61
CA TYR A 99 4.99 15.87 -3.01
C TYR A 99 4.90 17.31 -3.52
N GLN A 100 5.75 17.62 -4.49
CA GLN A 100 5.75 18.88 -5.23
C GLN A 100 5.37 18.60 -6.69
N PRO A 101 4.18 19.03 -7.15
CA PRO A 101 3.80 18.94 -8.55
C PRO A 101 4.85 19.62 -9.43
N ALA A 102 5.19 19.01 -10.56
CA ALA A 102 6.11 19.62 -11.51
C ALA A 102 5.53 20.94 -12.03
N LYS A 103 6.37 21.97 -12.18
CA LYS A 103 5.97 23.29 -12.71
C LYS A 103 5.28 23.18 -14.07
N GLY A 104 5.66 22.19 -14.88
CA GLY A 104 5.05 21.91 -16.17
C GLY A 104 3.58 21.52 -16.13
N VAL A 105 3.06 21.03 -14.99
CA VAL A 105 1.62 20.74 -14.83
C VAL A 105 0.80 22.02 -14.93
N PHE A 106 1.22 23.07 -14.23
CA PHE A 106 0.58 24.38 -14.31
C PHE A 106 0.77 25.00 -15.68
N TRP A 107 2.03 25.18 -16.11
CA TRP A 107 2.35 25.92 -17.33
C TRP A 107 1.87 25.23 -18.61
N GLY A 108 1.88 23.90 -18.65
CA GLY A 108 1.34 23.14 -19.78
C GLY A 108 -0.17 23.30 -19.90
N THR A 109 -0.90 23.23 -18.77
CA THR A 109 -2.35 23.46 -18.77
C THR A 109 -2.68 24.92 -19.10
N PHE A 110 -1.94 25.87 -18.51
CA PHE A 110 -2.10 27.30 -18.80
C PHE A 110 -1.89 27.62 -20.28
N ALA A 111 -0.75 27.21 -20.86
CA ALA A 111 -0.40 27.56 -22.23
C ALA A 111 -1.35 26.91 -23.23
N SER A 112 -1.75 25.66 -23.02
CA SER A 112 -2.72 24.98 -23.88
C SER A 112 -4.10 25.65 -23.82
N THR A 113 -4.61 25.99 -22.63
CA THR A 113 -5.89 26.70 -22.51
C THR A 113 -5.81 28.13 -23.04
N ALA A 114 -4.71 28.85 -22.79
CA ALA A 114 -4.53 30.21 -23.30
C ALA A 114 -4.46 30.27 -24.83
N ALA A 115 -3.89 29.24 -25.47
CA ALA A 115 -3.76 29.19 -26.93
C ALA A 115 -5.02 28.63 -27.63
N ALA A 116 -5.64 27.59 -27.06
CA ALA A 116 -6.72 26.84 -27.71
C ALA A 116 -8.12 27.09 -27.09
N GLY A 117 -8.21 27.94 -26.05
CA GLY A 117 -9.46 28.29 -25.39
C GLY A 117 -10.14 27.06 -24.76
N PRO A 118 -11.47 26.87 -24.97
CA PRO A 118 -12.23 25.76 -24.40
C PRO A 118 -11.69 24.36 -24.75
N ALA A 119 -10.96 24.22 -25.87
CA ALA A 119 -10.31 22.95 -26.23
C ALA A 119 -9.22 22.53 -25.23
N GLY A 120 -8.72 23.44 -24.40
CA GLY A 120 -7.80 23.14 -23.28
C GLY A 120 -8.40 22.23 -22.19
N LEU A 121 -9.73 22.06 -22.15
CA LEU A 121 -10.39 21.09 -21.26
C LEU A 121 -9.91 19.65 -21.51
N ILE A 122 -9.55 19.31 -22.75
CA ILE A 122 -9.03 17.99 -23.13
C ILE A 122 -7.70 17.73 -22.41
N VAL A 123 -6.80 18.72 -22.38
CA VAL A 123 -5.50 18.61 -21.68
C VAL A 123 -5.72 18.49 -20.17
N GLY A 124 -6.65 19.27 -19.60
CA GLY A 124 -7.03 19.17 -18.19
C GLY A 124 -7.53 17.77 -17.80
N THR A 125 -8.35 17.15 -18.65
CA THR A 125 -8.86 15.78 -18.41
C THR A 125 -7.76 14.72 -18.49
N ALA A 126 -6.83 14.82 -19.45
CA ALA A 126 -5.71 13.88 -19.56
C ALA A 126 -4.75 13.97 -18.36
N VAL A 127 -4.53 15.18 -17.83
CA VAL A 127 -3.72 15.41 -16.62
C VAL A 127 -4.40 14.84 -15.38
N ALA A 128 -5.74 14.90 -15.31
CA ALA A 128 -6.54 14.33 -14.23
C ALA A 128 -6.74 12.81 -14.34
N ALA A 129 -6.65 12.23 -15.53
CA ALA A 129 -6.72 10.77 -15.69
C ALA A 129 -5.43 10.06 -15.24
N THR A 130 -4.30 10.77 -15.26
CA THR A 130 -2.98 10.16 -14.99
C THR A 130 -2.47 10.49 -13.59
N GLY A 131 -2.23 9.44 -12.79
CA GLY A 131 -1.50 9.54 -11.53
C GLY A 131 -0.08 10.11 -11.72
N PRO A 132 0.52 10.72 -10.68
CA PRO A 132 1.94 11.05 -10.72
C PRO A 132 2.79 9.76 -10.85
N PRO A 133 3.82 9.74 -11.70
CA PRO A 133 4.67 8.56 -11.86
C PRO A 133 5.45 8.27 -10.57
N ARG A 134 5.72 7.00 -10.26
CA ARG A 134 6.43 6.59 -9.03
C ARG A 134 7.76 7.32 -8.81
N GLN A 135 8.49 7.56 -9.90
CA GLN A 135 9.79 8.26 -9.88
C GLN A 135 9.69 9.72 -9.44
N SER A 136 8.50 10.34 -9.58
CA SER A 136 8.27 11.73 -9.14
C SER A 136 7.90 11.84 -7.66
N LEU A 137 7.67 10.71 -6.98
CA LEU A 137 7.28 10.71 -5.58
C LEU A 137 8.54 10.83 -4.72
N LYS A 138 8.56 11.84 -3.86
CA LYS A 138 9.65 12.08 -2.91
C LYS A 138 9.15 11.78 -1.51
N THR A 139 9.91 11.04 -0.72
CA THR A 139 9.58 10.80 0.69
C THR A 139 10.85 10.91 1.52
N SER A 140 10.70 11.02 2.84
CA SER A 140 11.84 10.99 3.77
C SER A 140 12.59 9.64 3.75
N ASN A 141 11.89 8.55 3.40
CA ASN A 141 12.49 7.22 3.27
C ASN A 141 11.84 6.47 2.08
N PRO A 142 12.59 6.24 0.98
CA PRO A 142 12.08 5.58 -0.22
C PRO A 142 11.46 4.20 0.05
N ALA A 143 11.92 3.49 1.07
CA ALA A 143 11.37 2.21 1.47
C ALA A 143 9.88 2.31 1.84
N LEU A 144 9.39 3.46 2.32
CA LEU A 144 7.96 3.65 2.61
C LEU A 144 7.06 3.42 1.39
N LEU A 145 7.57 3.70 0.19
CA LEU A 145 6.83 3.49 -1.06
C LEU A 145 6.69 2.01 -1.44
N THR A 146 7.35 1.09 -0.73
CA THR A 146 7.19 -0.36 -0.93
C THR A 146 5.98 -0.92 -0.18
N ASP A 147 5.51 -0.27 0.89
CA ASP A 147 4.25 -0.67 1.55
C ASP A 147 3.06 -0.23 0.67
N PRO A 148 2.21 -1.18 0.22
CA PRO A 148 1.13 -0.88 -0.72
C PRO A 148 0.06 0.04 -0.14
N THR A 149 -0.17 -0.02 1.17
CA THR A 149 -1.22 0.77 1.85
C THR A 149 -0.77 2.22 2.03
N TYR A 150 0.46 2.42 2.46
CA TYR A 150 1.12 3.73 2.50
C TYR A 150 1.17 4.34 1.10
N TYR A 151 1.62 3.55 0.10
CA TYR A 151 1.73 4.00 -1.28
C TYR A 151 0.38 4.46 -1.84
N ALA A 152 -0.70 3.71 -1.60
CA ALA A 152 -2.04 4.09 -2.05
C ALA A 152 -2.48 5.45 -1.48
N GLY A 153 -2.25 5.68 -0.18
CA GLY A 153 -2.54 6.96 0.47
C GLY A 153 -1.72 8.11 -0.09
N TYR A 154 -0.41 7.90 -0.23
CA TYR A 154 0.50 8.87 -0.82
C TYR A 154 0.06 9.24 -2.24
N GLN A 155 -0.16 8.24 -3.09
CA GLN A 155 -0.51 8.44 -4.50
C GLN A 155 -1.84 9.18 -4.65
N ARG A 156 -2.85 8.83 -3.86
CA ARG A 156 -4.17 9.51 -3.88
C ARG A 156 -4.02 10.99 -3.56
N GLN A 157 -3.30 11.33 -2.50
CA GLN A 157 -3.12 12.73 -2.10
C GLN A 157 -2.23 13.51 -3.08
N ALA A 158 -1.17 12.89 -3.60
CA ALA A 158 -0.31 13.48 -4.62
C ALA A 158 -1.09 13.77 -5.92
N HIS A 159 -1.93 12.83 -6.35
CA HIS A 159 -2.79 13.00 -7.51
C HIS A 159 -3.75 14.19 -7.35
N ASN A 160 -4.45 14.29 -6.21
CA ASN A 160 -5.34 15.41 -5.94
C ASN A 160 -4.61 16.76 -5.99
N ARG A 161 -3.37 16.83 -5.48
CA ARG A 161 -2.56 18.05 -5.55
C ARG A 161 -2.15 18.39 -6.99
N LYS A 162 -1.78 17.38 -7.79
CA LYS A 162 -1.49 17.55 -9.24
C LYS A 162 -2.70 18.12 -9.98
N VAL A 163 -3.88 17.55 -9.75
CA VAL A 163 -5.15 18.03 -10.35
C VAL A 163 -5.46 19.45 -9.94
N GLY A 164 -5.29 19.81 -8.67
CA GLY A 164 -5.51 21.19 -8.21
C GLY A 164 -4.61 22.20 -8.90
N VAL A 165 -3.33 21.88 -9.11
CA VAL A 165 -2.39 22.73 -9.85
C VAL A 165 -2.76 22.84 -11.33
N ALA A 166 -3.22 21.75 -11.95
CA ALA A 166 -3.70 21.77 -13.33
C ALA A 166 -4.95 22.65 -13.47
N ALA A 167 -5.92 22.51 -12.57
CA ALA A 167 -7.14 23.32 -12.54
C ALA A 167 -6.83 24.81 -12.41
N ALA A 168 -5.85 25.19 -11.57
CA ALA A 168 -5.40 26.57 -11.48
C ALA A 168 -4.83 27.09 -12.82
N GLY A 169 -4.04 26.27 -13.52
CA GLY A 169 -3.52 26.59 -14.85
C GLY A 169 -4.64 26.77 -15.87
N LEU A 170 -5.66 25.91 -15.84
CA LEU A 170 -6.83 26.01 -16.71
C LEU A 170 -7.58 27.33 -16.50
N VAL A 171 -7.89 27.69 -15.26
CA VAL A 171 -8.60 28.94 -14.94
C VAL A 171 -7.79 30.15 -15.43
N ALA A 172 -6.51 30.19 -15.12
CA ALA A 172 -5.63 31.28 -15.56
C ALA A 172 -5.55 31.38 -17.10
N GLY A 173 -5.45 30.24 -17.79
CA GLY A 173 -5.42 30.19 -19.25
C GLY A 173 -6.72 30.66 -19.89
N SER A 174 -7.88 30.30 -19.32
CA SER A 174 -9.18 30.73 -19.81
C SER A 174 -9.37 32.26 -19.72
N VAL A 175 -8.92 32.87 -18.63
CA VAL A 175 -8.95 34.34 -18.47
C VAL A 175 -8.08 35.01 -19.54
N MET A 176 -6.87 34.50 -19.76
CA MET A 176 -5.95 35.03 -20.78
C MET A 176 -6.54 34.91 -22.18
N PHE A 177 -7.11 33.74 -22.53
CA PHE A 177 -7.76 33.53 -23.82
C PHE A 177 -8.90 34.52 -24.06
N ALA A 178 -9.76 34.75 -23.06
CA ALA A 178 -10.87 35.70 -23.17
C ALA A 178 -10.38 37.13 -23.44
N VAL A 179 -9.33 37.58 -22.73
CA VAL A 179 -8.73 38.91 -22.94
C VAL A 179 -8.21 39.04 -24.38
N VAL A 180 -7.45 38.04 -24.87
CA VAL A 180 -6.92 38.05 -26.24
C VAL A 180 -8.06 38.08 -27.27
N ALA A 181 -9.09 37.26 -27.08
CA ALA A 181 -10.24 37.22 -27.98
C ALA A 181 -10.97 38.58 -28.07
N ILE A 182 -11.16 39.26 -26.93
CA ILE A 182 -11.77 40.60 -26.87
C ILE A 182 -10.91 41.62 -27.63
N VAL A 183 -9.60 41.62 -27.41
CA VAL A 183 -8.68 42.54 -28.10
C VAL A 183 -8.73 42.33 -29.61
N VAL A 184 -8.65 41.07 -30.07
CA VAL A 184 -8.74 40.72 -31.50
C VAL A 184 -10.06 41.17 -32.10
N ALA A 185 -11.19 40.90 -31.42
CA ALA A 185 -12.50 41.34 -31.87
C ALA A 185 -12.60 42.87 -31.97
N THR A 186 -12.04 43.59 -30.99
CA THR A 186 -12.05 45.07 -30.98
C THR A 186 -11.23 45.65 -32.13
N ILE A 187 -10.11 45.03 -32.48
CA ILE A 187 -9.29 45.43 -33.64
C ILE A 187 -10.02 45.10 -34.95
N ALA A 188 -10.65 43.94 -35.06
CA ALA A 188 -11.35 43.51 -36.27
C ALA A 188 -12.63 44.32 -36.58
N LEU A 189 -13.22 44.98 -35.57
CA LEU A 189 -14.40 45.83 -35.70
C LEU A 189 -14.08 47.30 -36.06
N ARG A 190 -12.79 47.67 -36.12
CA ARG A 190 -12.33 49.00 -36.55
C ARG A 190 -11.94 48.98 -38.02
#